data_AF-A0A1D8AW20-F1
#
_entry.id   AF-A0A1D8AW20-F1
#
_cell.length_a   1.000
_cell.length_b   1.000
_cell.length_c   1.000
_cell.angle_alpha   90.00
_cell.angle_beta   90.00
_cell.angle_gamma   90.00
#
_symmetry.space_group_name_H-M   'P 1'
#
loop_
_entity.id
_entity.type
_entity.pdbx_description
1 polymer ?
#
loop_
_entity_poly.entity_id
_entity_poly.type
_entity_poly.pdbx_seq_one_letter_code
_entity_poly.pdbx_strand_id
1 'polypeptide(L)'
;MKWIQWLIDNAWTVIIVGTVLAQMLQAVFKKKGGDPTVGEEPPKEYEFEDPELAERTRQIRAEIQRKIEQRTRGQEEAPPLVVEATPPPVIREVVVTRDAEAAGYTRAESQRQAEILEQQAVWAEKLKEAQRLKASIEKRTLFESATADHSNDARTLSRGGLITELRTPEALRRAFVLREVLGPPVALR
;
A
#
# COMPACT_ATOMS: atom_id res chain seq x y z
N MET A 1 29.11 -1.47 32.61
CA MET A 1 28.05 -2.30 33.21
C MET A 1 26.65 -1.64 33.27
N LYS A 2 26.44 -0.40 32.79
CA LYS A 2 25.10 0.24 32.80
C LYS A 2 24.09 -0.39 31.82
N TRP A 3 24.58 -0.95 30.71
CA TRP A 3 23.74 -1.59 29.69
C TRP A 3 23.11 -2.92 30.16
N ILE A 4 23.78 -3.67 31.04
CA ILE A 4 23.25 -4.93 31.59
C ILE A 4 22.08 -4.65 32.56
N GLN A 5 22.18 -3.59 33.36
CA GLN A 5 21.07 -3.14 34.23
C GLN A 5 19.86 -2.72 33.40
N TRP A 6 20.08 -1.94 32.33
CA TRP A 6 19.04 -1.56 31.39
C TRP A 6 18.38 -2.76 30.71
N LEU A 7 19.15 -3.79 30.39
CA LEU A 7 18.64 -5.03 29.79
C LEU A 7 17.75 -5.81 30.75
N ILE A 8 18.10 -5.83 32.04
CA ILE A 8 17.32 -6.51 33.08
C ILE A 8 16.02 -5.74 33.38
N ASP A 9 16.09 -4.41 33.48
CA ASP A 9 14.91 -3.56 33.71
C ASP A 9 13.92 -3.61 32.53
N ASN A 10 14.43 -3.86 31.32
CA ASN A 10 13.64 -4.03 30.10
C ASN A 10 13.57 -5.48 29.63
N ALA A 11 13.73 -6.46 30.52
CA ALA A 11 13.76 -7.88 30.14
C ALA A 11 12.53 -8.30 29.33
N TRP A 12 11.34 -7.80 29.72
CA TRP A 12 10.10 -8.01 28.96
C TRP A 12 10.15 -7.40 27.56
N THR A 13 10.65 -6.18 27.42
CA THR A 13 10.80 -5.50 26.14
C THR A 13 11.76 -6.26 25.21
N VAL A 14 12.85 -6.78 25.76
CA VAL A 14 13.84 -7.59 25.01
C VAL A 14 13.22 -8.92 24.56
N ILE A 15 12.41 -9.57 25.39
CA ILE A 15 11.68 -10.79 25.03
C ILE A 15 10.69 -10.49 23.89
N ILE A 16 9.90 -9.43 23.98
CA ILE A 16 8.93 -9.04 22.93
C ILE A 16 9.67 -8.75 21.62
N VAL A 17 10.70 -7.90 21.65
CA VAL A 17 11.50 -7.57 20.46
C VAL A 17 12.18 -8.83 19.88
N GLY A 18 12.68 -9.70 20.75
CA GLY A 18 13.28 -10.99 20.36
C GLY A 18 12.28 -11.91 19.66
N THR A 19 11.05 -12.01 20.15
CA THR A 19 9.99 -12.82 19.53
C THR A 19 9.57 -12.28 18.16
N VAL A 20 9.44 -10.95 18.03
CA VAL A 20 9.11 -10.30 16.75
C VAL A 20 10.25 -10.52 15.74
N LEU A 21 11.51 -10.34 16.16
CA LEU A 21 12.67 -10.59 15.29
C LEU A 21 12.79 -12.05 14.90
N ALA A 22 12.57 -12.99 15.82
CA ALA A 22 12.59 -14.42 15.53
C ALA A 22 11.48 -14.82 14.55
N GLN A 23 10.27 -14.28 14.72
CA GLN A 23 9.13 -14.50 13.83
C GLN A 23 9.40 -13.92 12.43
N MET A 24 10.05 -12.75 12.37
CA MET A 24 10.42 -12.12 11.10
C MET A 24 11.53 -12.89 10.38
N LEU A 25 12.53 -13.40 11.11
CA LEU A 25 13.56 -14.28 10.54
C LEU A 25 12.95 -15.61 10.06
N GLN A 26 12.10 -16.25 10.86
CA GLN A 26 11.43 -17.49 10.44
C GLN A 26 10.55 -17.29 9.21
N ALA A 27 9.85 -16.16 9.08
CA ALA A 27 9.07 -15.84 7.89
C ALA A 27 9.95 -15.67 6.63
N VAL A 28 11.16 -15.13 6.78
CA VAL A 28 12.12 -14.99 5.67
C VAL A 28 12.78 -16.32 5.32
N PHE A 29 13.13 -17.14 6.31
CA PHE A 29 13.73 -18.47 6.07
C PHE A 29 12.72 -19.51 5.56
N LYS A 30 11.46 -19.50 6.03
CA LYS A 30 10.37 -20.32 5.47
C LYS A 30 10.09 -19.97 3.99
N LYS A 31 10.33 -18.73 3.58
CA LYS A 31 10.22 -18.32 2.16
C LYS A 31 11.32 -18.89 1.25
N LYS A 32 12.40 -19.46 1.81
CA LYS A 32 13.59 -19.90 1.06
C LYS A 32 13.87 -21.41 1.15
N GLY A 33 13.30 -22.12 2.11
CA GLY A 33 13.45 -23.56 2.26
C GLY A 33 12.13 -24.21 2.64
N GLY A 34 11.58 -25.00 1.73
CA GLY A 34 10.42 -25.84 2.00
C GLY A 34 10.78 -27.06 2.86
N ASP A 35 10.08 -27.15 4.00
CA ASP A 35 9.64 -28.33 4.78
C ASP A 35 10.70 -29.22 5.52
N PRO A 36 10.37 -30.00 6.59
CA PRO A 36 9.04 -30.39 7.09
C PRO A 36 8.77 -30.32 8.62
N THR A 37 7.48 -30.49 8.97
CA THR A 37 6.91 -30.85 10.30
C THR A 37 6.67 -29.73 11.32
N VAL A 38 5.40 -29.33 11.52
CA VAL A 38 4.49 -29.74 12.62
C VAL A 38 3.09 -29.22 12.24
N GLY A 39 2.07 -30.07 12.41
CA GLY A 39 0.77 -29.97 11.75
C GLY A 39 -0.02 -28.69 12.01
N GLU A 40 -0.52 -28.12 10.92
CA GLU A 40 -1.76 -27.37 10.80
C GLU A 40 -2.06 -27.33 9.29
N GLU A 41 -3.32 -27.58 8.93
CA GLU A 41 -3.78 -27.81 7.56
C GLU A 41 -3.29 -26.71 6.59
N PRO A 42 -2.78 -27.06 5.39
CA PRO A 42 -2.22 -26.07 4.49
C PRO A 42 -3.32 -25.09 4.04
N PRO A 43 -3.20 -23.77 4.30
CA PRO A 43 -4.02 -22.80 3.60
C PRO A 43 -3.65 -22.91 2.13
N LYS A 44 -4.66 -23.09 1.26
CA LYS A 44 -4.49 -23.17 -0.19
C LYS A 44 -3.54 -22.07 -0.66
N GLU A 45 -2.31 -22.46 -0.97
CA GLU A 45 -1.36 -21.61 -1.67
C GLU A 45 -1.99 -21.31 -3.03
N TYR A 46 -2.38 -20.07 -3.23
CA TYR A 46 -2.42 -19.52 -4.57
C TYR A 46 -0.97 -19.57 -5.07
N GLU A 47 -0.63 -20.65 -5.77
CA GLU A 47 0.48 -20.67 -6.72
C GLU A 47 0.38 -19.38 -7.53
N PHE A 48 1.36 -18.50 -7.40
CA PHE A 48 1.47 -17.33 -8.26
C PHE A 48 1.70 -17.84 -9.68
N GLU A 49 0.60 -17.93 -10.41
CA GLU A 49 0.44 -18.61 -11.70
C GLU A 49 1.04 -17.85 -12.89
N ASP A 50 2.02 -16.96 -12.68
CA ASP A 50 2.62 -16.20 -13.79
C ASP A 50 4.16 -16.31 -13.80
N PRO A 51 4.70 -17.44 -14.31
CA PRO A 51 6.12 -17.52 -14.70
C PRO A 51 6.54 -16.36 -15.63
N GLU A 52 5.59 -15.79 -16.38
CA GLU A 52 5.79 -14.61 -17.22
C GLU A 52 6.24 -13.37 -16.43
N LEU A 53 5.77 -13.15 -15.19
CA LEU A 53 6.17 -11.99 -14.40
C LEU A 53 7.62 -12.09 -13.92
N ALA A 54 8.08 -13.31 -13.65
CA ALA A 54 9.47 -13.58 -13.31
C ALA A 54 10.39 -13.32 -14.52
N GLU A 55 9.96 -13.71 -15.72
CA GLU A 55 10.68 -13.44 -16.96
C GLU A 55 10.73 -11.95 -17.30
N ARG A 56 9.60 -11.23 -17.18
CA ARG A 56 9.54 -9.76 -17.37
C ARG A 56 10.46 -9.04 -16.39
N THR A 57 10.50 -9.47 -15.13
CA THR A 57 11.40 -8.88 -14.13
C THR A 57 12.88 -9.11 -14.46
N ARG A 58 13.22 -10.29 -15.01
CA ARG A 58 14.57 -10.59 -15.49
C ARG A 58 14.96 -9.73 -16.69
N GLN A 59 14.05 -9.55 -17.66
CA GLN A 59 14.27 -8.69 -18.83
C GLN A 59 14.46 -7.22 -18.43
N ILE A 60 13.60 -6.70 -17.54
CA ILE A 60 13.69 -5.31 -17.05
C ILE A 60 15.03 -5.07 -16.34
N ARG A 61 15.50 -6.01 -15.51
CA ARG A 61 16.83 -5.88 -14.87
C ARG A 61 17.96 -5.86 -15.88
N ALA A 62 17.93 -6.73 -16.89
CA ALA A 62 18.94 -6.77 -17.94
C ALA A 62 18.96 -5.47 -18.76
N GLU A 63 17.79 -4.89 -19.05
CA GLU A 63 17.68 -3.63 -19.77
C GLU A 63 18.16 -2.43 -18.95
N ILE A 64 17.83 -2.37 -17.66
CA ILE A 64 18.36 -1.34 -16.74
C ILE A 64 19.88 -1.44 -16.67
N GLN A 65 20.42 -2.64 -16.53
CA GLN A 65 21.86 -2.85 -16.42
C GLN A 65 22.59 -2.44 -17.70
N ARG A 66 22.04 -2.80 -18.87
CA ARG A 66 22.54 -2.33 -20.17
C ARG A 66 22.51 -0.81 -20.30
N LYS A 67 21.46 -0.15 -19.79
CA LYS A 67 21.34 1.32 -19.81
C LYS A 67 22.33 2.00 -18.87
N ILE A 68 22.63 1.39 -17.72
CA ILE A 68 23.67 1.84 -16.81
C ILE A 68 25.04 1.69 -17.48
N GLU A 69 25.35 0.53 -18.05
CA GLU A 69 26.63 0.30 -18.77
C GLU A 69 26.81 1.27 -19.94
N GLN A 70 25.76 1.56 -20.71
CA GLN A 70 25.82 2.58 -21.77
C GLN A 70 26.08 3.99 -21.24
N ARG A 71 25.50 4.34 -20.08
CA ARG A 71 25.76 5.62 -19.43
C ARG A 71 27.16 5.68 -18.86
N THR A 72 27.60 4.65 -18.15
CA THR A 72 28.95 4.56 -17.58
C THR A 72 30.02 4.60 -18.67
N ARG A 73 29.82 3.87 -19.79
CA ARG A 73 30.75 3.85 -20.91
C ARG A 73 30.77 5.15 -21.73
N GLY A 74 29.72 5.96 -21.66
CA GLY A 74 29.68 7.31 -22.22
C GLY A 74 30.14 8.41 -21.26
N GLN A 75 30.45 8.07 -20.00
CA GLN A 75 30.68 9.01 -18.91
C GLN A 75 31.99 8.71 -18.14
N GLU A 76 32.91 7.95 -18.74
CA GLU A 76 34.31 7.83 -18.31
C GLU A 76 35.18 8.93 -18.96
N GLU A 77 34.99 10.18 -18.53
CA GLU A 77 36.09 11.15 -18.41
C GLU A 77 35.69 12.29 -17.45
N ALA A 78 35.67 12.00 -16.15
CA ALA A 78 35.80 13.03 -15.12
C ALA A 78 36.76 12.49 -14.06
N PRO A 79 37.97 13.06 -13.88
CA PRO A 79 38.96 12.54 -12.95
C PRO A 79 38.47 12.65 -11.49
N PRO A 80 38.94 11.78 -10.58
CA PRO A 80 38.61 11.86 -9.17
C PRO A 80 39.17 13.16 -8.59
N LEU A 81 38.29 14.11 -8.26
CA LEU A 81 38.65 15.30 -7.52
C LEU A 81 39.10 14.88 -6.11
N VAL A 82 40.40 15.06 -5.85
CA VAL A 82 41.02 15.01 -4.54
C VAL A 82 40.30 16.01 -3.63
N VAL A 83 39.62 15.51 -2.59
CA VAL A 83 38.95 16.35 -1.60
C VAL A 83 39.99 16.87 -0.62
N GLU A 84 40.62 17.99 -0.97
CA GLU A 84 41.41 18.80 -0.05
C GLU A 84 40.46 19.64 0.81
N ALA A 85 40.56 19.47 2.13
CA ALA A 85 39.69 20.09 3.12
C ALA A 85 39.77 21.63 3.06
N THR A 86 38.76 22.26 2.47
CA THR A 86 38.53 23.70 2.51
C THR A 86 37.32 24.00 3.41
N PRO A 87 37.38 25.03 4.26
CA PRO A 87 36.28 25.38 5.18
C PRO A 87 35.00 25.73 4.40
N PRO A 88 33.81 25.45 4.97
CA PRO A 88 32.55 25.51 4.23
C PRO A 88 32.28 26.92 3.69
N PRO A 89 31.88 27.06 2.42
CA PRO A 89 31.51 28.35 1.87
C PRO A 89 30.26 28.88 2.58
N VAL A 90 30.35 30.12 3.04
CA VAL A 90 29.22 30.93 3.51
C VAL A 90 28.12 30.87 2.45
N ILE A 91 26.95 30.38 2.85
CA ILE A 91 25.73 30.38 2.04
C ILE A 91 25.42 31.84 1.69
N ARG A 92 25.82 32.27 0.50
CA ARG A 92 25.26 33.48 -0.10
C ARG A 92 23.86 33.11 -0.54
N GLU A 93 22.87 33.66 0.14
CA GLU A 93 21.49 33.69 -0.35
C GLU A 93 21.51 34.39 -1.72
N VAL A 94 21.56 33.58 -2.78
CA VAL A 94 21.19 34.05 -4.12
C VAL A 94 19.69 34.24 -4.05
N VAL A 95 19.28 35.45 -3.69
CA VAL A 95 17.95 35.97 -4.00
C VAL A 95 17.84 35.89 -5.52
N VAL A 96 17.26 34.81 -6.02
CA VAL A 96 16.78 34.74 -7.39
C VAL A 96 15.63 35.74 -7.44
N THR A 97 15.94 36.99 -7.79
CA THR A 97 14.98 37.88 -8.40
C THR A 97 14.48 37.16 -9.65
N ARG A 98 13.36 36.45 -9.52
CA ARG A 98 12.55 36.03 -10.66
C ARG A 98 12.03 37.32 -11.27
N ASP A 99 12.83 37.90 -12.15
CA ASP A 99 12.34 38.84 -13.13
C ASP A 99 11.13 38.20 -13.81
N ALA A 100 10.07 38.98 -13.87
CA ALA A 100 8.82 38.62 -14.49
C ALA A 100 9.02 38.42 -15.99
N GLU A 101 9.50 37.25 -16.40
CA GLU A 101 9.31 36.75 -17.75
C GLU A 101 7.86 36.25 -17.87
N ALA A 102 6.94 37.22 -17.97
CA ALA A 102 5.68 37.03 -18.67
C ALA A 102 5.94 37.02 -20.20
N ALA A 103 6.96 36.26 -20.63
CA ALA A 103 7.24 35.99 -22.03
C ALA A 103 6.31 34.85 -22.44
N GLY A 104 5.44 35.13 -23.42
CA GLY A 104 4.27 34.32 -23.73
C GLY A 104 4.56 32.82 -23.82
N TYR A 105 3.84 32.05 -23.00
CA TYR A 105 3.63 30.63 -23.23
C TYR A 105 3.32 30.42 -24.71
N THR A 106 4.25 29.79 -25.42
CA THR A 106 4.01 29.46 -26.81
C THR A 106 2.79 28.52 -26.86
N ARG A 107 1.96 28.63 -27.90
CA ARG A 107 0.76 27.77 -28.05
C ARG A 107 1.10 26.28 -27.89
N ALA A 108 2.30 25.88 -28.30
CA ALA A 108 2.83 24.53 -28.13
C ALA A 108 3.06 24.14 -26.66
N GLU A 109 3.57 25.05 -25.81
CA GLU A 109 3.76 24.79 -24.38
C GLU A 109 2.43 24.70 -23.63
N SER A 110 1.46 25.54 -23.98
CA SER A 110 0.10 25.43 -23.41
C SER A 110 -0.58 24.10 -23.75
N GLN A 111 -0.34 23.56 -24.95
CA GLN A 111 -0.86 22.25 -25.35
C GLN A 111 -0.20 21.13 -24.56
N ARG A 112 1.12 21.15 -24.40
CA ARG A 112 1.85 20.17 -23.57
C ARG A 112 1.40 20.22 -22.11
N GLN A 113 1.16 21.41 -21.56
CA GLN A 113 0.63 21.53 -20.20
C GLN A 113 -0.79 20.99 -20.09
N ALA A 114 -1.65 21.23 -21.08
CA ALA A 114 -2.99 20.67 -21.10
C ALA A 114 -2.95 19.12 -21.13
N GLU A 115 -2.10 18.53 -21.97
CA GLU A 115 -1.92 17.06 -22.04
C GLU A 115 -1.46 16.48 -20.68
N ILE A 116 -0.54 17.16 -19.99
CA ILE A 116 -0.08 16.74 -18.66
C ILE A 116 -1.23 16.79 -17.64
N LEU A 117 -2.05 17.85 -17.66
CA LEU A 117 -3.18 17.99 -16.77
C LEU A 117 -4.27 16.94 -17.05
N GLU A 118 -4.52 16.61 -18.31
CA GLU A 118 -5.42 15.53 -18.70
C GLU A 118 -4.93 14.18 -18.18
N GLN A 119 -3.63 13.89 -18.32
CA GLN A 119 -3.04 12.66 -17.77
C GLN A 119 -3.19 12.59 -16.25
N GLN A 120 -2.98 13.70 -15.54
CA GLN A 120 -3.19 13.77 -14.10
C GLN A 120 -4.66 13.53 -13.71
N ALA A 121 -5.61 14.07 -14.48
CA ALA A 121 -7.04 13.86 -14.26
C ALA A 121 -7.41 12.38 -14.40
N VAL A 122 -6.92 11.72 -15.46
CA VAL A 122 -7.16 10.28 -15.69
C VAL A 122 -6.61 9.43 -14.54
N TRP A 123 -5.42 9.74 -14.03
CA TRP A 123 -4.87 9.02 -12.87
C TRP A 123 -5.66 9.28 -11.59
N ALA A 124 -6.13 10.51 -11.37
CA ALA A 124 -6.97 10.84 -10.23
C ALA A 124 -8.32 10.10 -10.28
N GLU A 125 -8.92 9.96 -11.47
CA GLU A 125 -10.14 9.16 -11.66
C GLU A 125 -9.89 7.67 -11.37
N LYS A 126 -8.82 7.09 -11.93
CA LYS A 126 -8.44 5.70 -11.65
C LYS A 126 -8.20 5.45 -10.16
N LEU A 127 -7.60 6.39 -9.44
CA LEU A 127 -7.41 6.29 -7.99
C LEU A 127 -8.76 6.31 -7.25
N LYS A 128 -9.68 7.20 -7.64
CA LYS A 128 -11.03 7.25 -7.04
C LYS A 128 -11.80 5.95 -7.29
N GLU A 129 -11.72 5.39 -8.50
CA GLU A 129 -12.35 4.12 -8.84
C GLU A 129 -11.76 2.97 -8.02
N ALA A 130 -10.43 2.87 -7.95
CA ALA A 130 -9.75 1.87 -7.13
C ALA A 130 -10.12 1.98 -5.64
N GLN A 131 -10.23 3.20 -5.11
CA GLN A 131 -10.67 3.44 -3.74
C GLN A 131 -12.13 2.99 -3.52
N ARG A 132 -13.04 3.28 -4.46
CA ARG A 132 -14.43 2.82 -4.40
C ARG A 132 -14.52 1.30 -4.43
N LEU A 133 -13.76 0.66 -5.30
CA LEU A 133 -13.67 -0.80 -5.38
C LEU A 133 -13.16 -1.39 -4.07
N LYS A 134 -12.05 -0.87 -3.51
CA LYS A 134 -11.53 -1.30 -2.21
C LYS A 134 -12.57 -1.17 -1.10
N ALA A 135 -13.24 -0.01 -0.99
CA ALA A 135 -14.29 0.19 0.00
C ALA A 135 -15.47 -0.78 -0.18
N SER A 136 -15.81 -1.16 -1.41
CA SER A 136 -16.85 -2.15 -1.68
C SER A 136 -16.42 -3.57 -1.29
N ILE A 137 -15.15 -3.93 -1.53
CA ILE A 137 -14.58 -5.23 -1.14
C ILE A 137 -14.51 -5.32 0.38
N GLU A 138 -14.02 -4.28 1.07
CA GLU A 138 -13.97 -4.22 2.53
C GLU A 138 -15.36 -4.35 3.16
N LYS A 139 -16.38 -3.68 2.60
CA LYS A 139 -17.76 -3.87 3.06
C LYS A 139 -18.25 -5.29 2.87
N ARG A 140 -17.90 -5.93 1.75
CA ARG A 140 -18.26 -7.32 1.47
C ARG A 140 -17.56 -8.28 2.42
N THR A 141 -16.25 -8.12 2.66
CA THR A 141 -15.50 -8.98 3.58
C THR A 141 -15.98 -8.81 5.02
N LEU A 142 -16.33 -7.58 5.44
CA LEU A 142 -16.95 -7.33 6.75
C LEU A 142 -18.33 -7.97 6.86
N PHE A 143 -19.13 -7.94 5.80
CA PHE A 143 -20.43 -8.61 5.79
C PHE A 143 -20.27 -10.13 5.85
N GLU A 144 -19.39 -10.70 5.03
CA GLU A 144 -19.10 -12.13 5.01
C GLU A 144 -18.59 -12.61 6.38
N SER A 145 -17.66 -11.89 7.01
CA SER A 145 -17.17 -12.24 8.35
C SER A 145 -18.24 -12.08 9.44
N ALA A 146 -19.07 -11.03 9.38
CA ALA A 146 -20.17 -10.83 10.32
C ALA A 146 -21.27 -11.88 10.18
N THR A 147 -21.50 -12.39 8.96
CA THR A 147 -22.48 -13.48 8.73
C THR A 147 -21.93 -14.87 9.01
N ALA A 148 -20.61 -15.08 8.93
CA ALA A 148 -19.98 -16.36 9.23
C ALA A 148 -20.09 -16.73 10.72
N ASP A 149 -20.09 -15.74 11.61
CA ASP A 149 -20.32 -15.97 13.04
C ASP A 149 -21.82 -15.97 13.37
N HIS A 150 -22.35 -17.14 13.75
CA HIS A 150 -23.74 -17.31 14.15
C HIS A 150 -23.95 -17.16 15.66
N SER A 151 -22.92 -16.70 16.41
CA SER A 151 -23.01 -16.44 17.84
C SER A 151 -24.09 -15.41 18.18
N ASN A 152 -24.64 -15.51 19.40
CA ASN A 152 -25.62 -14.51 19.88
C ASN A 152 -25.00 -13.11 19.99
N ASP A 153 -23.71 -13.02 20.31
CA ASP A 153 -23.00 -11.75 20.43
C ASP A 153 -22.88 -11.07 19.05
N ALA A 154 -22.49 -11.81 18.00
CA ALA A 154 -22.48 -11.31 16.63
C ALA A 154 -23.86 -10.79 16.18
N ARG A 155 -24.93 -11.53 16.50
CA ARG A 155 -26.31 -11.10 16.18
C ARG A 155 -26.70 -9.79 16.86
N THR A 156 -26.30 -9.58 18.12
CA THR A 156 -26.59 -8.32 18.83
C THR A 156 -25.83 -7.13 18.22
N LEU A 157 -24.57 -7.33 17.84
CA LEU A 157 -23.75 -6.30 17.18
C LEU A 157 -24.28 -5.94 15.79
N SER A 158 -24.64 -6.93 14.97
CA SER A 158 -25.26 -6.69 13.66
C SER A 158 -26.59 -5.95 13.79
N ARG A 159 -27.42 -6.29 14.79
CA ARG A 159 -28.68 -5.58 15.04
C ARG A 159 -28.45 -4.12 15.43
N GLY A 160 -27.44 -3.83 16.26
CA GLY A 160 -27.05 -2.47 16.62
C GLY A 160 -26.59 -1.64 15.41
N GLY A 161 -25.77 -2.23 14.54
CA GLY A 161 -25.34 -1.61 13.29
C GLY A 161 -26.51 -1.29 12.35
N LEU A 162 -27.40 -2.25 12.13
CA LEU A 162 -28.60 -2.09 11.29
C LEU A 162 -29.56 -1.02 11.83
N ILE A 163 -29.80 -0.97 13.15
CA ILE A 163 -30.62 0.09 13.75
C ILE A 163 -30.03 1.47 13.48
N THR A 164 -28.71 1.58 13.51
CA THR A 164 -28.00 2.84 13.23
C THR A 164 -28.13 3.23 11.77
N GLU A 165 -28.01 2.27 10.84
CA GLU A 165 -28.18 2.48 9.40
C GLU A 165 -29.63 2.90 9.05
N LEU A 166 -30.61 2.25 9.67
CA LEU A 166 -32.06 2.52 9.48
C LEU A 166 -32.52 3.89 9.98
N ARG A 167 -31.68 4.65 10.69
CA ARG A 167 -31.99 6.05 11.05
C ARG A 167 -32.04 6.98 9.84
N THR A 168 -31.41 6.58 8.73
CA THR A 168 -31.47 7.37 7.50
C THR A 168 -32.75 7.05 6.71
N PRO A 169 -33.47 8.06 6.18
CA PRO A 169 -34.74 7.84 5.49
C PRO A 169 -34.57 6.98 4.23
N GLU A 170 -33.41 7.08 3.56
CA GLU A 170 -33.10 6.25 2.39
C GLU A 170 -32.87 4.79 2.74
N ALA A 171 -32.17 4.47 3.84
CA ALA A 171 -32.01 3.09 4.29
C ALA A 171 -33.35 2.49 4.74
N LEU A 172 -34.20 3.27 5.39
CA LEU A 172 -35.52 2.82 5.81
C LEU A 172 -36.40 2.44 4.60
N ARG A 173 -36.43 3.27 3.55
CA ARG A 173 -37.13 2.94 2.29
C ARG A 173 -36.59 1.66 1.66
N ARG A 174 -35.26 1.50 1.58
CA ARG A 174 -34.62 0.28 1.04
C ARG A 174 -35.01 -0.96 1.83
N ALA A 175 -35.04 -0.89 3.16
CA ALA A 175 -35.45 -2.01 4.01
C ALA A 175 -36.93 -2.40 3.81
N PHE A 176 -37.82 -1.42 3.66
CA PHE A 176 -39.23 -1.69 3.32
C PHE A 176 -39.37 -2.36 1.96
N VAL A 177 -38.67 -1.88 0.93
CA VAL A 177 -38.70 -2.50 -0.41
C VAL A 177 -38.15 -3.92 -0.36
N LEU A 178 -37.04 -4.16 0.35
CA LEU A 178 -36.48 -5.50 0.51
C LEU A 178 -37.46 -6.47 1.18
N ARG A 179 -38.21 -6.01 2.18
CA ARG A 179 -39.27 -6.81 2.82
C ARG A 179 -40.41 -7.14 1.86
N GLU A 180 -40.77 -6.23 0.96
CA GLU A 180 -41.83 -6.47 -0.02
C GLU A 180 -41.38 -7.48 -1.09
N VAL A 181 -40.14 -7.35 -1.56
CA VAL A 181 -39.58 -8.22 -2.62
C VAL A 181 -39.24 -9.61 -2.10
N LEU A 182 -38.68 -9.72 -0.89
CA LEU A 182 -38.22 -10.98 -0.31
C LEU A 182 -39.24 -11.63 0.65
N GLY A 183 -40.30 -10.91 1.02
CA GLY A 183 -41.30 -11.32 2.00
C GLY A 183 -40.87 -11.14 3.46
N PRO A 184 -41.71 -11.57 4.43
CA PRO A 184 -41.36 -11.54 5.85
C PRO A 184 -40.11 -12.37 6.11
N PRO A 185 -39.14 -11.87 6.92
CA PRO A 185 -37.93 -12.62 7.22
C PRO A 185 -38.30 -13.94 7.89
N VAL A 186 -37.64 -15.03 7.49
CA VAL A 186 -37.94 -16.41 7.92
C VAL A 186 -37.94 -16.57 9.45
N ALA A 187 -37.15 -15.74 10.16
CA ALA A 187 -37.07 -15.72 11.62
C ALA A 187 -38.33 -15.17 12.33
N LEU A 188 -39.28 -14.57 11.59
CA LEU A 188 -40.55 -14.06 12.13
C LEU A 188 -41.75 -14.95 11.74
N ARG A 189 -41.51 -16.12 11.15
CA ARG A 189 -42.55 -17.12 10.86
C ARG A 189 -42.73 -18.08 12.03
#